data_AF-A0A9D9Q9Z4-F1
#
_entry.id   AF-A0A9D9Q9Z4-F1
#
_cell.length_a   1.000
_cell.length_b   1.000
_cell.length_c   1.000
_cell.angle_alpha   90.00
_cell.angle_beta   90.00
_cell.angle_gamma   90.00
#
_symmetry.space_group_name_H-M   'P 1'
#
loop_
_entity.id
_entity.type
_entity.pdbx_description
1 polymer ?
#
loop_
_entity_poly.entity_id
_entity_poly.type
_entity_poly.pdbx_seq_one_letter_code
_entity_poly.pdbx_strand_id
1 'polypeptide(L)'
;LVTDTLDGGLHLTMRLEGTSGREGRSTRIVGANGVLEADGGRIKLILNDLSNPVEEDYSALNDAPLHAGADAALVRDFFESIAVGREPSASLRSAFPGHLLCYKAGL
;
A
#
# COMPACT_ATOMS: atom_id res chain seq x y z
N LEU A 1 -4.65 -4.23 15.99
CA LEU A 1 -5.65 -4.20 14.90
C LEU A 1 -6.39 -2.88 15.03
N VAL A 2 -6.41 -2.05 14.00
CA VAL A 2 -7.16 -0.80 13.97
C VAL A 2 -8.16 -0.88 12.83
N THR A 3 -9.41 -0.53 13.10
CA THR A 3 -10.48 -0.47 12.10
C THR A 3 -11.08 0.93 12.14
N ASP A 4 -11.26 1.51 10.96
CA ASP A 4 -11.89 2.83 10.80
C ASP A 4 -12.87 2.82 9.62
N THR A 5 -13.86 3.71 9.66
CA THR A 5 -14.80 3.90 8.55
C THR A 5 -14.68 5.35 8.07
N LEU A 6 -14.23 5.51 6.84
CA LEU A 6 -14.03 6.81 6.21
C LEU A 6 -15.32 7.29 5.53
N ASP A 7 -15.38 8.60 5.27
CA ASP A 7 -16.46 9.21 4.51
C ASP A 7 -16.67 8.48 3.18
N GLY A 8 -17.93 8.16 2.86
CA GLY A 8 -18.30 7.35 1.69
C GLY A 8 -18.41 5.85 1.96
N GLY A 9 -18.30 5.40 3.21
CA GLY A 9 -18.55 3.99 3.59
C GLY A 9 -17.36 3.06 3.34
N LEU A 10 -16.16 3.61 3.13
CA LEU A 10 -14.94 2.83 2.99
C LEU A 10 -14.50 2.32 4.36
N HIS A 11 -14.41 1.01 4.50
CA HIS A 11 -13.90 0.37 5.71
C HIS A 11 -12.40 0.07 5.55
N LEU A 12 -11.59 0.62 6.45
CA LEU A 12 -10.16 0.36 6.52
C LEU A 12 -9.87 -0.53 7.73
N THR A 13 -9.08 -1.60 7.52
CA THR A 13 -8.56 -2.43 8.62
C THR A 13 -7.07 -2.59 8.46
N MET A 14 -6.32 -2.24 9.51
CA MET A 14 -4.87 -2.31 9.55
C MET A 14 -4.41 -3.19 10.72
N ARG A 15 -3.50 -4.12 10.43
CA ARG A 15 -2.79 -4.93 11.43
C ARG A 15 -1.30 -4.69 11.26
N LEU A 16 -0.64 -4.27 12.34
CA LEU A 16 0.81 -4.26 12.44
C LEU A 16 1.22 -5.30 13.47
N GLU A 17 2.23 -6.11 13.14
CA GLU A 17 2.77 -7.14 14.00
C GLU A 17 4.30 -7.16 13.87
N GLY A 18 4.98 -6.52 14.82
CA GLY A 18 6.44 -6.41 14.85
C GLY A 18 7.15 -7.50 15.67
N THR A 19 6.40 -8.41 16.29
CA THR A 19 6.94 -9.47 17.17
C THR A 19 7.06 -10.82 16.48
N SER A 20 6.55 -10.95 15.27
CA SER A 20 6.66 -12.20 14.49
C SER A 20 7.93 -12.19 13.65
N GLY A 21 8.48 -13.38 13.37
CA GLY A 21 9.56 -13.53 12.37
C GLY A 21 9.10 -13.43 10.92
N ARG A 22 7.81 -13.11 10.68
CA ARG A 22 7.26 -12.91 9.35
C ARG A 22 7.49 -11.47 8.93
N GLU A 23 8.35 -11.27 7.95
CA GLU A 23 8.49 -9.99 7.26
C GLU A 23 7.48 -9.88 6.11
N GLY A 24 7.07 -8.65 5.80
CA GLY A 24 6.25 -8.35 4.64
C GLY A 24 4.99 -7.53 4.94
N ARG A 25 4.30 -7.18 3.86
CA ARG A 25 3.03 -6.46 3.88
C ARG A 25 2.03 -7.24 3.05
N SER A 26 0.80 -7.37 3.54
CA SER A 26 -0.32 -7.84 2.74
C SER A 26 -1.40 -6.76 2.65
N THR A 27 -1.94 -6.59 1.46
CA THR A 27 -2.96 -5.59 1.16
C THR A 27 -4.13 -6.27 0.46
N ARG A 28 -5.35 -5.97 0.89
CA ARG A 28 -6.57 -6.46 0.26
C ARG A 28 -7.54 -5.30 0.08
N ILE A 29 -7.92 -5.04 -1.16
CA ILE A 29 -8.89 -4.01 -1.55
C ILE A 29 -10.12 -4.72 -2.09
N VAL A 30 -11.27 -4.51 -1.45
CA VAL A 30 -12.54 -5.12 -1.86
C VAL A 30 -13.42 -4.03 -2.47
N GLY A 31 -13.76 -4.21 -3.74
CA GLY A 31 -14.68 -3.35 -4.47
C GLY A 31 -15.97 -4.10 -4.81
N ALA A 32 -16.94 -3.38 -5.39
CA ALA A 32 -18.23 -3.97 -5.79
C ALA A 32 -18.08 -5.09 -6.83
N ASN A 33 -17.07 -5.00 -7.69
CA ASN A 33 -16.88 -5.89 -8.84
C ASN A 33 -15.74 -6.90 -8.64
N GLY A 34 -15.10 -6.93 -7.47
CA GLY A 34 -13.97 -7.81 -7.27
C GLY A 34 -13.06 -7.44 -6.10
N VAL A 35 -11.93 -8.15 -6.04
CA VAL A 35 -10.91 -8.04 -4.99
C VAL A 35 -9.54 -7.92 -5.64
N LEU A 36 -8.73 -6.98 -5.15
CA LEU A 36 -7.30 -6.92 -5.42
C LEU A 36 -6.55 -7.35 -4.16
N GLU A 37 -5.70 -8.36 -4.28
CA GLU A 37 -4.87 -8.88 -3.19
C GLU A 37 -3.39 -8.71 -3.56
N ALA A 38 -2.59 -8.24 -2.63
CA ALA A 38 -1.14 -8.23 -2.73
C ALA A 38 -0.56 -8.91 -1.48
N ASP A 39 0.22 -9.97 -1.66
CA ASP A 39 0.92 -10.67 -0.57
C ASP A 39 2.21 -11.31 -1.12
N GLY A 40 3.32 -11.21 -0.39
CA GLY A 40 4.57 -11.86 -0.74
C GLY A 40 5.15 -11.51 -2.12
N GLY A 41 4.89 -10.31 -2.63
CA GLY A 41 5.32 -9.89 -3.97
C GLY A 41 4.45 -10.39 -5.12
N ARG A 42 3.29 -10.98 -4.84
CA ARG A 42 2.31 -11.34 -5.88
C ARG A 42 1.12 -10.42 -5.80
N ILE A 43 0.62 -10.00 -6.95
CA ILE A 43 -0.60 -9.19 -7.07
C ILE A 43 -1.63 -10.01 -7.82
N LYS A 44 -2.80 -10.18 -7.21
CA LYS A 44 -3.90 -10.97 -7.74
C LYS A 44 -5.17 -10.13 -7.84
N LEU A 45 -5.76 -10.10 -9.03
CA LEU A 45 -7.05 -9.47 -9.31
C LEU A 45 -8.11 -10.55 -9.52
N ILE A 46 -9.17 -10.51 -8.71
CA ILE A 46 -10.32 -11.40 -8.76
C ILE A 46 -11.53 -10.55 -9.14
N LEU A 47 -12.02 -10.64 -10.37
CA LEU A 47 -13.25 -9.95 -10.80
C LEU A 47 -14.44 -10.91 -10.78
N ASN A 48 -15.62 -10.41 -10.45
CA ASN A 48 -16.84 -11.22 -10.36
C ASN A 48 -17.30 -11.79 -11.73
N ASP A 49 -16.92 -11.14 -12.82
CA ASP A 49 -17.26 -11.50 -14.21
C ASP A 49 -16.18 -12.35 -14.89
N LEU A 50 -15.01 -12.51 -14.28
CA LEU A 50 -13.96 -13.37 -14.77
C LEU A 50 -14.05 -14.75 -14.14
N SER A 51 -13.95 -15.78 -14.98
CA SER A 51 -13.91 -17.18 -14.54
C SER A 51 -12.59 -17.55 -13.86
N ASN A 52 -11.51 -16.81 -14.14
CA ASN A 52 -10.19 -17.04 -13.55
C ASN A 52 -9.58 -15.72 -13.05
N PRO A 53 -8.96 -15.71 -11.86
CA PRO A 53 -8.16 -14.58 -11.40
C PRO A 53 -6.99 -14.28 -12.34
N VAL A 54 -6.64 -13.00 -12.46
CA VAL A 54 -5.39 -12.55 -13.08
C VAL A 54 -4.34 -12.39 -11.99
N GLU A 55 -3.15 -12.92 -12.19
CA GLU A 55 -2.06 -12.86 -11.22
C GLU A 55 -0.76 -12.42 -11.90
N GLU A 56 -0.04 -11.52 -11.27
CA GLU A 56 1.30 -11.09 -11.64
C GLU A 56 2.27 -11.37 -10.49
N ASP A 57 3.39 -12.02 -10.80
CA ASP A 57 4.41 -12.40 -9.83
C ASP A 57 5.61 -11.45 -9.92
N TYR A 58 5.78 -10.66 -8.86
CA TYR A 58 6.90 -9.74 -8.65
C TYR A 58 7.86 -10.24 -7.56
N SER A 59 7.75 -11.50 -7.11
CA SER A 59 8.59 -12.03 -6.03
C SER A 59 10.09 -11.91 -6.29
N ALA A 60 10.50 -11.97 -7.56
CA ALA A 60 11.89 -11.75 -7.97
C ALA A 60 12.41 -10.33 -7.71
N LEU A 61 11.52 -9.36 -7.49
CA LEU A 61 11.85 -7.96 -7.21
C LEU A 61 11.91 -7.64 -5.71
N ASN A 62 11.48 -8.56 -4.83
CA ASN A 62 11.40 -8.29 -3.38
C ASN A 62 12.76 -7.91 -2.77
N ASP A 63 13.84 -8.53 -3.26
CA ASP A 63 15.21 -8.27 -2.79
C ASP A 63 16.01 -7.38 -3.75
N ALA A 64 15.36 -6.82 -4.77
CA ALA A 64 16.03 -5.95 -5.71
C ALA A 64 16.50 -4.66 -5.01
N PRO A 65 17.67 -4.12 -5.36
CA PRO A 65 18.20 -2.89 -4.76
C PRO A 65 17.16 -1.75 -4.78
N LEU A 66 17.11 -0.99 -3.69
CA LEU A 66 16.21 0.17 -3.55
C LEU A 66 14.72 -0.19 -3.72
N HIS A 67 14.32 -1.37 -3.23
CA HIS A 67 12.98 -1.93 -3.38
C HIS A 67 12.51 -1.89 -4.84
N ALA A 68 13.31 -2.45 -5.74
CA ALA A 68 13.08 -2.46 -7.19
C ALA A 68 12.91 -1.05 -7.81
N GLY A 69 13.60 -0.05 -7.24
CA GLY A 69 13.56 1.34 -7.70
C GLY A 69 12.43 2.19 -7.13
N ALA A 70 11.59 1.63 -6.25
CA ALA A 70 10.55 2.40 -5.57
C ALA A 70 11.14 3.55 -4.73
N ASP A 71 12.26 3.30 -4.03
CA ASP A 71 12.92 4.34 -3.22
C ASP A 71 13.46 5.47 -4.10
N ALA A 72 14.07 5.11 -5.23
CA ALA A 72 14.58 6.09 -6.20
C ALA A 72 13.46 6.94 -6.81
N ALA A 73 12.29 6.33 -7.07
CA ALA A 73 11.12 7.04 -7.56
C ALA A 73 10.59 8.07 -6.56
N LEU A 74 10.57 7.73 -5.25
CA LEU A 74 10.18 8.66 -4.19
C LEU A 74 11.13 9.86 -4.10
N VAL A 75 12.44 9.61 -4.12
CA VAL A 75 13.46 10.67 -4.07
C VAL A 75 13.37 11.57 -5.32
N ARG A 76 13.18 10.98 -6.49
CA ARG A 76 13.00 11.72 -7.74
C ARG A 76 11.77 12.60 -7.69
N ASP A 77 10.60 12.07 -7.28
CA ASP A 77 9.37 12.85 -7.18
C ASP A 77 9.54 14.05 -6.24
N PHE A 78 10.24 13.88 -5.12
CA PHE A 78 10.53 14.98 -4.20
C PHE A 78 11.33 16.11 -4.87
N PHE A 79 12.46 15.79 -5.52
CA PHE A 79 13.29 16.82 -6.16
C PHE A 79 12.63 17.47 -7.36
N GLU A 80 11.95 16.68 -8.21
CA GLU A 80 11.17 17.21 -9.33
C GLU A 80 10.05 18.13 -8.86
N SER A 81 9.39 17.79 -7.74
CA SER A 81 8.33 18.61 -7.15
C SER A 81 8.84 19.98 -6.70
N ILE A 82 10.00 20.01 -6.04
CA ILE A 82 10.66 21.26 -5.65
C ILE A 82 11.01 22.10 -6.87
N ALA A 83 11.59 21.47 -7.90
CA ALA A 83 12.07 22.17 -9.09
C ALA A 83 10.95 22.91 -9.84
N VAL A 84 9.72 22.38 -9.83
CA VAL A 84 8.56 22.97 -10.52
C VAL A 84 7.55 23.65 -9.59
N GLY A 85 7.81 23.68 -8.28
CA GLY A 85 6.92 24.30 -7.30
C GLY A 85 5.57 23.60 -7.10
N ARG A 86 5.55 22.26 -7.15
CA ARG A 86 4.34 21.44 -6.86
C ARG A 86 4.49 20.66 -5.55
N GLU A 87 3.38 20.15 -5.02
CA GLU A 87 3.45 19.16 -3.93
C GLU A 87 3.98 17.81 -4.44
N PRO A 88 4.80 17.11 -3.63
CA PRO A 88 5.14 15.71 -3.89
C PRO A 88 3.91 14.82 -3.72
N SER A 89 3.94 13.66 -4.37
CA SER A 89 2.84 12.68 -4.37
C SER A 89 2.50 12.19 -2.95
N ALA A 90 3.52 12.07 -2.10
CA ALA A 90 3.39 11.78 -0.68
C ALA A 90 3.54 13.05 0.17
N SER A 91 2.61 13.99 0.06
CA SER A 91 2.61 15.21 0.87
C SER A 91 2.25 14.94 2.34
N LEU A 92 2.57 15.88 3.22
CA LEU A 92 2.23 15.76 4.65
C LEU A 92 0.72 15.56 4.85
N ARG A 93 -0.10 16.21 4.03
CA ARG A 93 -1.56 16.11 4.11
C ARG A 93 -2.05 14.69 3.80
N SER A 94 -1.44 14.00 2.82
CA SER A 94 -1.80 12.62 2.49
C SER A 94 -1.20 11.61 3.47
N ALA A 95 -0.02 11.90 4.04
CA ALA A 95 0.65 11.01 4.99
C ALA A 95 0.08 11.07 6.42
N PHE A 96 -0.45 12.22 6.85
CA PHE A 96 -0.86 12.45 8.23
C PHE A 96 -1.94 11.49 8.75
N PRO A 97 -3.03 11.18 8.01
CA PRO A 97 -4.04 10.24 8.49
C PRO A 97 -3.46 8.85 8.79
N GLY A 98 -2.55 8.37 7.94
CA GLY A 98 -1.85 7.09 8.15
C GLY A 98 -0.98 7.11 9.41
N HIS A 99 -0.23 8.19 9.64
CA HIS A 99 0.57 8.35 10.85
C HIS A 99 -0.28 8.42 12.12
N LEU A 100 -1.41 9.13 12.08
CA LEU A 100 -2.35 9.20 13.18
C LEU A 100 -2.95 7.82 13.51
N LEU A 101 -3.25 7.01 12.49
CA LEU A 101 -3.74 5.65 12.66
C LEU A 101 -2.69 4.76 13.36
N CYS A 102 -1.41 4.88 12.97
CA CYS A 102 -0.30 4.20 13.63
C CYS A 102 -0.16 4.62 15.10
N TYR A 103 -0.21 5.93 15.39
CA TYR A 103 -0.16 6.44 16.76
C TYR A 103 -1.31 5.89 17.62
N LYS A 104 -2.55 5.92 17.09
CA LYS A 104 -3.72 5.35 17.78
C LYS A 104 -3.62 3.84 18.00
N ALA A 105 -2.85 3.12 17.19
CA ALA A 105 -2.63 1.69 17.32
C ALA A 105 -1.76 1.32 18.54
N GLY A 106 -1.17 2.30 19.24
CA GLY A 106 -0.28 2.08 20.38
C GLY A 106 1.14 1.72 19.97
N LEU A 107 1.64 2.35 18.90
CA LEU A 107 3.04 2.28 18.46
C LEU A 107 3.86 3.45 18.98
#